data_AF-A0A0F4GCK7-F1
#
_entry.id   AF-A0A0F4GCK7-F1
#
_cell.length_a   1.000
_cell.length_b   1.000
_cell.length_c   1.000
_cell.angle_alpha   90.00
_cell.angle_beta   90.00
_cell.angle_gamma   90.00
#
_symmetry.space_group_name_H-M   'P 1'
#
loop_
_entity.id
_entity.type
_entity.pdbx_description
1 polymer ?
#
loop_
_entity_poly.entity_id
_entity_poly.type
_entity_poly.pdbx_seq_one_letter_code
_entity_poly.pdbx_strand_id
1 'polypeptide(L)'
;MPTPESESFKASKPTVPPTFDGVDYDDNKALKAAQDSIIREQWVQSMMARLIREEMGKCYYREGVNHLEKCGHLRERYLQQLKHSKIRGYLFEQQNYVPKTE
;
A
#
# COMPACT_ATOMS: atom_id res chain seq x y z
N MET A 1 -10.31 -12.23 18.10
CA MET A 1 -10.39 -12.89 16.78
C MET A 1 -10.66 -11.81 15.74
N PRO A 2 -10.08 -11.89 14.53
CA PRO A 2 -10.46 -10.96 13.46
C PRO A 2 -11.95 -11.14 13.15
N THR A 3 -12.67 -10.04 13.00
CA THR A 3 -14.07 -10.07 12.55
C THR A 3 -14.15 -10.71 11.17
N PRO A 4 -15.10 -11.61 10.90
CA PRO A 4 -15.25 -12.21 9.59
C PRO A 4 -15.56 -11.14 8.54
N GLU A 5 -14.92 -11.26 7.37
CA GLU A 5 -15.11 -10.33 6.25
C GLU A 5 -16.54 -10.45 5.68
N SER A 6 -17.19 -9.32 5.41
CA SER A 6 -18.52 -9.28 4.80
C SER A 6 -18.49 -9.78 3.35
N GLU A 7 -19.63 -10.27 2.85
CA GLU A 7 -19.78 -10.71 1.45
C GLU A 7 -19.49 -9.59 0.46
N SER A 8 -19.92 -8.36 0.78
CA SER A 8 -19.64 -7.16 -0.02
C SER A 8 -18.15 -6.86 -0.15
N PHE A 9 -17.37 -7.09 0.91
CA PHE A 9 -15.91 -6.89 0.89
C PHE A 9 -15.23 -7.94 0.02
N LYS A 10 -15.62 -9.21 0.14
CA LYS A 10 -15.11 -10.30 -0.68
C LYS A 10 -15.39 -10.07 -2.17
N ALA A 11 -16.57 -9.59 -2.51
CA ALA A 11 -16.95 -9.28 -3.88
C ALA A 11 -16.16 -8.10 -4.48
N SER A 12 -15.72 -7.14 -3.64
CA SER A 12 -14.99 -5.94 -4.09
C SER A 12 -13.48 -6.16 -4.21
N LYS A 13 -12.96 -7.27 -3.67
CA LYS A 13 -11.53 -7.55 -3.64
C LYS A 13 -10.99 -7.74 -5.06
N PRO A 14 -9.83 -7.15 -5.40
CA PRO A 14 -9.21 -7.40 -6.71
C PRO A 14 -8.88 -8.89 -6.85
N THR A 15 -9.22 -9.46 -8.00
CA THR A 15 -8.96 -10.86 -8.35
C THR A 15 -7.59 -11.07 -9.00
N VAL A 16 -6.98 -9.99 -9.49
CA VAL A 16 -5.70 -10.01 -10.19
C VAL A 16 -4.58 -9.41 -9.32
N PRO A 17 -3.34 -9.88 -9.45
CA PRO A 17 -2.19 -9.29 -8.76
C PRO A 17 -1.97 -7.82 -9.20
N PRO A 18 -1.31 -7.00 -8.37
CA PRO A 18 -0.96 -5.61 -8.70
C PRO A 18 0.27 -5.54 -9.61
N THR A 19 0.18 -6.14 -10.81
CA THR A 19 1.25 -6.19 -11.81
C THR A 19 0.69 -6.19 -13.22
N PHE A 20 1.41 -5.61 -14.18
CA PHE A 20 1.09 -5.72 -15.61
C PHE A 20 1.71 -6.96 -16.29
N ASP A 21 2.53 -7.73 -15.56
CA ASP A 21 3.15 -8.95 -16.07
C ASP A 21 2.10 -9.99 -16.46
N GLY A 22 2.09 -10.41 -17.73
CA GLY A 22 1.18 -11.43 -18.23
C GLY A 22 -0.26 -10.95 -18.47
N VAL A 23 -0.52 -9.65 -18.41
CA VAL A 23 -1.81 -9.06 -18.76
C VAL A 23 -1.90 -8.89 -20.27
N ASP A 24 -2.99 -9.37 -20.87
CA ASP A 24 -3.31 -9.07 -22.27
C ASP A 24 -3.81 -7.63 -22.39
N TYR A 25 -3.13 -6.82 -23.20
CA TYR A 25 -3.45 -5.40 -23.38
C TYR A 25 -4.63 -5.19 -24.34
N ASP A 26 -4.96 -6.18 -25.17
CA ASP A 26 -6.11 -6.11 -26.06
C ASP A 26 -7.43 -6.42 -25.30
N ASP A 27 -7.36 -7.16 -24.19
CA ASP A 27 -8.49 -7.33 -23.27
C ASP A 27 -8.62 -6.14 -22.32
N ASN A 28 -9.53 -5.23 -22.68
CA ASN A 28 -9.87 -4.06 -21.87
C ASN A 28 -10.28 -4.39 -20.43
N LYS A 29 -10.93 -5.55 -20.18
CA LYS A 29 -11.36 -5.91 -18.82
C LYS A 29 -10.16 -6.30 -17.97
N ALA A 30 -9.28 -7.16 -18.51
CA ALA A 30 -8.06 -7.58 -17.83
C ALA A 30 -7.14 -6.37 -17.55
N LEU A 31 -6.96 -5.50 -18.54
CA LEU A 31 -6.16 -4.29 -18.41
C LEU A 31 -6.70 -3.34 -17.34
N LYS A 32 -8.02 -3.11 -17.29
CA LYS A 32 -8.64 -2.26 -16.27
C LYS A 32 -8.55 -2.86 -14.88
N ALA A 33 -8.69 -4.19 -14.76
CA ALA A 33 -8.52 -4.89 -13.48
C ALA A 33 -7.09 -4.75 -12.95
N ALA A 34 -6.07 -4.84 -13.81
CA ALA A 34 -4.67 -4.65 -13.42
C ALA A 34 -4.35 -3.20 -13.03
N GLN A 35 -4.89 -2.22 -13.75
CA GLN A 35 -4.75 -0.79 -13.39
C GLN A 35 -5.33 -0.51 -11.99
N ASP A 36 -6.51 -1.06 -11.71
CA ASP A 36 -7.21 -0.88 -10.44
C ASP A 36 -6.52 -1.62 -9.28
N SER A 37 -6.02 -2.84 -9.49
CA SER A 37 -5.26 -3.58 -8.46
C SER A 37 -3.98 -2.83 -8.04
N ILE A 38 -3.24 -2.26 -9.00
CA ILE A 38 -2.04 -1.46 -8.74
C ILE A 38 -2.36 -0.20 -7.93
N ILE A 39 -3.38 0.56 -8.33
CA ILE A 39 -3.78 1.77 -7.60
C ILE A 39 -4.20 1.43 -6.17
N ARG A 40 -4.98 0.36 -5.98
CA ARG A 40 -5.43 -0.06 -4.65
C ARG A 40 -4.26 -0.42 -3.75
N GLU A 41 -3.26 -1.15 -4.25
CA GLU A 41 -2.08 -1.49 -3.46
C GLU A 41 -1.29 -0.22 -3.06
N GLN A 42 -1.16 0.76 -3.95
CA GLN A 42 -0.55 2.05 -3.60
C GLN A 42 -1.32 2.78 -2.48
N TRP A 43 -2.66 2.72 -2.50
CA TRP A 43 -3.49 3.24 -1.41
C TRP A 43 -3.32 2.46 -0.12
N VAL A 44 -3.19 1.12 -0.17
CA VAL A 44 -2.90 0.28 1.00
C VAL A 44 -1.59 0.74 1.65
N GLN A 45 -0.52 0.92 0.87
CA GLN A 45 0.76 1.40 1.40
C GLN A 45 0.67 2.79 2.03
N SER A 46 -0.13 3.70 1.44
CA SER A 46 -0.44 5.01 2.02
C SER A 46 -1.22 4.90 3.34
N MET A 47 -2.20 4.00 3.42
CA MET A 47 -2.98 3.78 4.64
C MET A 47 -2.16 3.12 5.74
N MET A 48 -1.25 2.20 5.40
CA MET A 48 -0.28 1.65 6.34
C MET A 48 0.60 2.75 6.95
N ALA A 49 1.09 3.68 6.12
CA ALA A 49 1.86 4.82 6.62
C ALA A 49 1.04 5.71 7.57
N ARG A 50 -0.24 5.92 7.26
CA ARG A 50 -1.17 6.68 8.11
C ARG A 50 -1.37 6.00 9.47
N LEU A 51 -1.58 4.69 9.51
CA LEU A 51 -1.73 3.93 10.77
C LEU A 51 -0.49 4.05 11.65
N ILE A 52 0.72 3.93 11.07
CA ILE A 52 1.97 4.11 11.82
C ILE A 52 2.07 5.53 12.37
N ARG A 53 1.71 6.54 11.58
CA ARG A 53 1.72 7.94 12.03
C ARG A 53 0.74 8.18 13.18
N GLU A 54 -0.47 7.61 13.11
CA GLU A 54 -1.48 7.73 14.18
C GLU A 54 -1.00 7.05 15.47
N GLU A 55 -0.42 5.85 15.37
CA GLU A 55 0.13 5.15 16.53
C GLU A 55 1.36 5.87 17.12
N MET A 56 2.21 6.45 16.27
CA MET A 56 3.31 7.31 16.70
C MET A 56 2.78 8.53 17.45
N GLY A 57 1.73 9.19 16.95
CA GLY A 57 1.08 10.31 17.66
C GLY A 57 0.59 9.92 19.05
N LYS A 58 -0.01 8.73 19.21
CA LYS A 58 -0.41 8.21 20.53
C LYS A 58 0.79 7.95 21.43
N CYS A 59 1.88 7.39 20.91
CA CYS A 59 3.11 7.17 21.67
C CYS A 59 3.69 8.50 22.19
N TYR A 60 3.75 9.52 21.34
CA TYR A 60 4.22 10.86 21.73
C TYR A 60 3.36 11.45 22.85
N TYR A 61 2.03 11.31 22.76
CA TYR A 61 1.12 11.79 23.79
C TYR A 61 1.28 11.02 25.12
N ARG A 62 1.48 9.70 25.07
CA ARG A 62 1.61 8.85 26.25
C ARG A 62 2.95 9.02 26.98
N GLU A 63 4.05 9.05 26.24
CA GLU A 63 5.41 9.04 26.80
C GLU A 63 5.93 10.43 27.17
N GLY A 64 5.31 11.50 26.64
CA GLY A 64 5.70 12.88 26.94
C GLY A 64 7.18 13.11 26.66
N VAL A 65 7.93 13.58 27.66
CA VAL A 65 9.37 13.91 27.54
C VAL A 65 10.22 12.69 27.13
N ASN A 66 9.77 11.46 27.39
CA ASN A 66 10.50 10.23 27.09
C ASN A 66 10.30 9.71 25.66
N HIS A 67 9.56 10.44 24.80
CA HIS A 67 9.21 9.98 23.46
C HIS A 67 10.44 9.66 22.57
N LEU A 68 11.60 10.29 22.82
CA LEU A 68 12.83 10.06 22.07
C LEU A 68 13.39 8.65 22.26
N GLU A 69 13.29 8.10 23.48
CA GLU A 69 13.77 6.75 23.80
C GLU A 69 12.72 5.70 23.43
N LYS A 70 11.45 5.96 23.76
CA LYS A 70 10.39 4.95 23.65
C LYS A 70 9.74 4.86 22.27
N CYS A 71 9.58 5.98 21.56
CA CYS A 71 8.87 6.02 20.26
C CYS A 71 9.78 5.87 19.03
N GLY A 72 11.10 5.68 19.20
CA GLY A 72 12.08 5.63 18.11
C GLY A 72 11.79 4.56 17.05
N HIS A 73 11.34 3.38 17.48
CA HIS A 73 10.99 2.27 16.58
C HIS A 73 9.80 2.59 15.65
N LEU A 74 8.80 3.34 16.12
CA LEU A 74 7.67 3.80 15.29
C LEU A 74 8.13 4.83 14.26
N ARG A 75 9.01 5.75 14.68
CA ARG A 75 9.61 6.74 13.77
C ARG A 75 10.40 6.07 12.66
N GLU A 76 11.24 5.09 12.98
CA GLU A 76 12.04 4.36 11.99
C GLU A 76 11.18 3.61 10.98
N ARG A 77 10.16 2.88 11.47
CA ARG A 77 9.17 2.23 10.59
C ARG A 77 8.43 3.23 9.71
N TYR A 78 8.08 4.39 10.26
CA TYR A 78 7.43 5.45 9.49
C TYR A 78 8.32 5.96 8.35
N LEU A 79 9.60 6.22 8.64
CA LEU A 79 10.59 6.66 7.64
C LEU A 79 10.86 5.61 6.56
N GLN A 80 10.88 4.32 6.93
CA GLN A 80 10.97 3.22 5.96
C GLN A 80 9.74 3.19 5.04
N GLN A 81 8.55 3.31 5.61
CA GLN A 81 7.29 3.27 4.87
C GLN A 81 7.08 4.49 3.97
N LEU A 82 7.62 5.65 4.34
CA LEU A 82 7.50 6.90 3.56
C LEU A 82 8.03 6.76 2.12
N LYS A 83 8.96 5.84 1.86
CA LYS A 83 9.47 5.54 0.52
C LYS A 83 8.39 4.98 -0.42
N HIS A 84 7.40 4.28 0.15
CA HIS A 84 6.37 3.54 -0.58
C HIS A 84 4.97 4.17 -0.45
N SER A 85 4.79 5.13 0.47
CA SER A 85 3.47 5.69 0.79
C SER A 85 2.91 6.64 -0.27
N LYS A 86 3.73 7.11 -1.22
CA LYS A 86 3.27 8.06 -2.24
C LYS A 86 2.59 7.33 -3.39
N ILE A 87 1.36 7.73 -3.68
CA ILE A 87 0.61 7.25 -4.86
C ILE A 87 1.25 7.87 -6.12
N ARG A 88 1.71 7.02 -7.03
CA ARG A 88 2.39 7.38 -8.28
C ARG A 88 1.51 7.16 -9.51
N GLY A 89 0.40 6.42 -9.37
CA GLY A 89 -0.44 5.99 -10.47
C GLY A 89 0.13 4.75 -11.18
N TYR A 90 -0.52 4.34 -12.27
CA TYR A 90 -0.17 3.11 -13.01
C TYR A 90 0.55 3.36 -14.33
N LEU A 91 0.52 4.59 -14.87
CA LEU A 91 1.01 4.88 -16.22
C LEU A 91 2.49 4.56 -16.40
N PHE A 92 3.31 4.86 -15.39
CA PHE A 92 4.75 4.56 -15.45
C PHE A 92 5.00 3.06 -15.58
N GLU A 93 4.36 2.23 -14.76
CA GLU A 93 4.49 0.77 -14.82
C GLU A 93 3.85 0.18 -16.08
N GLN A 94 2.80 0.81 -16.61
CA GLN A 94 2.14 0.35 -17.83
C GLN A 94 2.98 0.61 -19.09
N GLN A 95 3.64 1.76 -19.16
CA GLN A 95 4.35 2.23 -20.37
C GLN A 95 5.83 1.82 -20.40
N ASN A 96 6.44 1.54 -19.25
CA ASN A 96 7.85 1.20 -19.17
C ASN A 96 8.01 -0.29 -18.86
N TYR A 97 8.59 -1.03 -19.80
CA TYR A 97 9.02 -2.40 -19.55
C TYR A 97 10.37 -2.37 -18.82
N VAL A 98 10.38 -2.74 -17.55
CA VAL A 98 11.61 -2.97 -16.80
C VAL A 98 11.89 -4.46 -16.88
N PRO A 99 12.92 -4.91 -17.63
CA PRO A 99 13.29 -6.33 -17.62
C PRO A 99 13.68 -6.72 -16.20
N LYS A 100 13.16 -7.85 -15.70
CA LYS A 100 13.56 -8.37 -14.40
C LYS A 100 15.03 -8.77 -14.50
N THR A 101 15.90 -8.10 -13.75
CA THR A 101 17.26 -8.57 -13.51
C THR A 101 17.17 -9.91 -12.81
N GLU A 102 17.75 -10.95 -13.40
CA GLU A 102 17.88 -12.31 -12.83
C GLU A 102 18.58 -12.30 -11.47
#